data_AF-A0A2R6KMM5-F1
#
_entry.id   AF-A0A2R6KMM5-F1
#
_cell.length_a   1.000
_cell.length_b   1.000
_cell.length_c   1.000
_cell.angle_alpha   90.00
_cell.angle_beta   90.00
_cell.angle_gamma   90.00
#
_symmetry.space_group_name_H-M   'P 1'
#
loop_
_entity.id
_entity.type
_entity.pdbx_description
1 polymer ?
#
loop_
_entity_poly.entity_id
_entity_poly.type
_entity_poly.pdbx_seq_one_letter_code
_entity_poly.pdbx_strand_id
1 'polypeptide(L)'
;MTATGANVDFGWWSHDIGGHMGGTGDPEAFGELYARWTQFGVLSPINRIHTTKSASVDKRPWQYGGDVADALTSALRLRHSLVPYIYTMAWRDHTASVPLVWPMYYRHPDSESAHAACHQYYFGSELLAAPHLGERDADTHLSRRSVWLPEGEWFDFFDGEYYDGGGHARYGGLDDLPVYAPAGAIVPLGPEVKWGGFENPDRLRVVVFPGADNGFALYEDDGTSLAHREGAYATTRFVQRFDGDRLEFEIEPAQGDLSHVPDHREYDLRFRGVARPASVAVDGEDHEWRYDAESATLAVEVSGVDATEGATVTVETDEASLVSRRDRTDAHIEDLLWHFEAPVAATDELREADWTADDLGWLGEYLPLLSTSQRRALLETVTGVGADLIDHDGDERFVVWNPDGRENVTYRYSDWDDGPAVPHHQSGTARRGSVPESAVFDVAGAAELALQYGDFVTVTTATE
;
A
#
# COMPACT_ATOMS: atom_id res chain seq x y z
N MET A 1 -15.77 4.24 4.51
CA MET A 1 -17.20 3.91 4.27
C MET A 1 -17.44 2.66 3.40
N THR A 2 -16.46 2.15 2.63
CA THR A 2 -16.70 1.02 1.70
C THR A 2 -16.22 -0.35 2.19
N ALA A 3 -15.11 -0.43 2.93
CA ALA A 3 -14.64 -1.70 3.51
C ALA A 3 -15.62 -2.31 4.53
N THR A 4 -16.39 -1.47 5.21
CA THR A 4 -17.43 -1.90 6.17
C THR A 4 -18.62 -2.60 5.52
N GLY A 5 -18.75 -2.59 4.18
CA GLY A 5 -19.73 -3.43 3.47
C GLY A 5 -19.58 -4.93 3.80
N ALA A 6 -18.35 -5.36 4.13
CA ALA A 6 -18.06 -6.70 4.64
C ALA A 6 -18.81 -7.05 5.94
N ASN A 7 -19.21 -6.07 6.76
CA ASN A 7 -19.94 -6.28 8.03
C ASN A 7 -21.33 -6.87 7.83
N VAL A 8 -21.88 -6.72 6.63
CA VAL A 8 -23.24 -7.14 6.28
C VAL A 8 -23.24 -8.03 5.03
N ASP A 9 -22.13 -8.72 4.76
CA ASP A 9 -21.96 -9.63 3.64
C ASP A 9 -22.22 -8.97 2.26
N PHE A 10 -21.90 -7.68 2.16
CA PHE A 10 -21.95 -6.92 0.92
C PHE A 10 -20.53 -6.69 0.38
N GLY A 11 -19.86 -7.79 0.01
CA GLY A 11 -18.45 -7.82 -0.40
C GLY A 11 -18.16 -7.31 -1.81
N TRP A 12 -19.12 -7.39 -2.75
CA TRP A 12 -18.97 -7.01 -4.16
C TRP A 12 -19.58 -5.65 -4.48
N TRP A 13 -19.21 -4.64 -3.71
CA TRP A 13 -19.65 -3.27 -3.92
C TRP A 13 -18.90 -2.60 -5.08
N SER A 14 -19.51 -1.52 -5.58
CA SER A 14 -18.95 -0.62 -6.58
C SER A 14 -19.17 0.81 -6.12
N HIS A 15 -18.34 1.71 -6.62
CA HIS A 15 -18.55 3.15 -6.60
C HIS A 15 -18.42 3.70 -8.01
N ASP A 16 -18.79 4.96 -8.21
CA ASP A 16 -18.61 5.65 -9.47
C ASP A 16 -17.23 6.31 -9.48
N ILE A 17 -16.27 5.65 -10.12
CA ILE A 17 -14.89 6.13 -10.15
C ILE A 17 -14.83 7.54 -10.76
N GLY A 18 -14.25 8.47 -10.01
CA GLY A 18 -14.24 9.91 -10.30
C GLY A 18 -15.54 10.67 -9.96
N GLY A 19 -16.50 10.07 -9.25
CA GLY A 19 -17.73 10.71 -8.75
C GLY A 19 -18.95 10.72 -9.70
N HIS A 20 -20.16 10.40 -9.22
CA HIS A 20 -21.37 10.38 -10.06
C HIS A 20 -21.79 11.77 -10.60
N MET A 21 -21.73 12.74 -9.69
CA MET A 21 -22.13 14.14 -9.86
C MET A 21 -20.92 15.04 -9.67
N GLY A 22 -20.94 16.23 -10.27
CA GLY A 22 -19.82 17.17 -10.21
C GLY A 22 -18.73 16.85 -11.24
N GLY A 23 -17.53 17.38 -11.00
CA GLY A 23 -16.44 17.41 -11.96
C GLY A 23 -16.47 18.66 -12.85
N THR A 24 -15.32 18.99 -13.42
CA THR A 24 -15.14 20.07 -14.37
C THR A 24 -14.85 19.50 -15.76
N GLY A 25 -15.14 20.27 -16.81
CA GLY A 25 -14.68 19.94 -18.17
C GLY A 25 -13.20 20.22 -18.39
N ASP A 26 -12.52 20.74 -17.36
CA ASP A 26 -11.09 21.00 -17.33
C ASP A 26 -10.35 19.77 -16.78
N PRO A 27 -9.60 19.03 -17.62
CA PRO A 27 -8.84 17.87 -17.20
C PRO A 27 -7.69 18.19 -16.24
N GLU A 28 -7.18 19.42 -16.20
CA GLU A 28 -6.11 19.79 -15.26
C GLU A 28 -6.67 19.93 -13.84
N ALA A 29 -7.80 20.61 -13.69
CA ALA A 29 -8.46 20.80 -12.40
C ALA A 29 -9.11 19.52 -11.84
N PHE A 30 -9.44 18.54 -12.69
CA PHE A 30 -10.12 17.30 -12.29
C PHE A 30 -9.23 16.04 -12.39
N GLY A 31 -8.15 16.11 -13.15
CA GLY A 31 -7.33 14.95 -13.52
C GLY A 31 -6.70 14.25 -12.32
N GLU A 32 -6.21 15.02 -11.34
CA GLU A 32 -5.62 14.46 -10.13
C GLU A 32 -6.64 13.68 -9.29
N LEU A 33 -7.78 14.29 -8.98
CA LEU A 33 -8.89 13.60 -8.31
C LEU A 33 -9.29 12.33 -9.07
N TYR A 34 -9.39 12.41 -10.40
CA TYR A 34 -9.76 11.26 -11.22
C TYR A 34 -8.72 10.14 -11.19
N ALA A 35 -7.43 10.49 -11.24
CA ALA A 35 -6.32 9.53 -11.12
C ALA A 35 -6.33 8.85 -9.74
N ARG A 36 -6.38 9.61 -8.64
CA ARG A 36 -6.44 9.07 -7.27
C ARG A 36 -7.66 8.18 -7.05
N TRP A 37 -8.82 8.60 -7.53
CA TRP A 37 -10.03 7.79 -7.43
C TRP A 37 -9.95 6.52 -8.29
N THR A 38 -9.28 6.57 -9.44
CA THR A 38 -9.04 5.37 -10.26
C THR A 38 -8.08 4.41 -9.56
N GLN A 39 -7.00 4.91 -8.95
CA GLN A 39 -6.07 4.11 -8.14
C GLN A 39 -6.78 3.40 -6.98
N PHE A 40 -7.67 4.07 -6.27
CA PHE A 40 -8.56 3.42 -5.29
C PHE A 40 -9.53 2.42 -5.96
N GLY A 41 -10.11 2.78 -7.10
CA GLY A 41 -11.08 1.98 -7.83
C GLY A 41 -10.54 0.63 -8.33
N VAL A 42 -9.27 0.58 -8.75
CA VAL A 42 -8.65 -0.67 -9.22
C VAL A 42 -8.42 -1.68 -8.09
N LEU A 43 -8.30 -1.18 -6.85
CA LEU A 43 -8.23 -1.95 -5.61
C LEU A 43 -9.60 -2.09 -4.91
N SER A 44 -10.70 -1.99 -5.67
CA SER A 44 -12.07 -2.24 -5.21
C SER A 44 -12.64 -3.52 -5.83
N PRO A 45 -13.71 -4.15 -5.30
CA PRO A 45 -14.29 -5.37 -5.88
C PRO A 45 -14.73 -5.20 -7.33
N ILE A 46 -15.44 -4.12 -7.64
CA ILE A 46 -15.90 -3.79 -8.99
C ILE A 46 -15.22 -2.50 -9.48
N ASN A 47 -14.50 -2.59 -10.59
CA ASN A 47 -13.86 -1.44 -11.25
C ASN A 47 -14.81 -0.82 -12.28
N ARG A 48 -15.54 0.24 -11.90
CA ARG A 48 -16.56 0.89 -12.76
C ARG A 48 -16.37 2.40 -12.87
N ILE A 49 -15.87 2.84 -14.02
CA ILE A 49 -15.89 4.26 -14.40
C ILE A 49 -17.30 4.64 -14.83
N HIS A 50 -17.94 5.55 -14.09
CA HIS A 50 -19.30 6.00 -14.36
C HIS A 50 -19.49 7.47 -14.00
N THR A 51 -20.40 8.15 -14.69
CA THR A 51 -20.72 9.57 -14.47
C THR A 51 -22.09 9.91 -15.06
N THR A 52 -22.65 11.03 -14.61
CA THR A 52 -23.82 11.65 -15.23
C THR A 52 -23.59 11.91 -16.72
N LYS A 53 -24.61 11.66 -17.55
CA LYS A 53 -24.56 11.93 -19.00
C LYS A 53 -24.54 13.44 -19.27
N SER A 54 -23.36 14.05 -19.20
CA SER A 54 -23.11 15.46 -19.46
C SER A 54 -22.01 15.61 -20.52
N ALA A 55 -22.16 16.56 -21.45
CA ALA A 55 -21.11 16.88 -22.42
C ALA A 55 -19.90 17.58 -21.78
N SER A 56 -20.07 18.11 -20.56
CA SER A 56 -19.05 18.86 -19.82
C SER A 56 -18.22 17.98 -18.88
N VAL A 57 -18.48 16.68 -18.80
CA VAL A 57 -17.73 15.75 -17.94
C VAL A 57 -17.34 14.54 -18.78
N ASP A 58 -16.03 14.34 -18.95
CA ASP A 58 -15.51 13.20 -19.70
C ASP A 58 -14.49 12.43 -18.85
N LYS A 59 -14.80 11.16 -18.61
CA LYS A 59 -13.96 10.26 -17.82
C LYS A 59 -13.33 9.17 -18.66
N ARG A 60 -13.33 9.30 -19.98
CA ARG A 60 -12.59 8.35 -20.82
C ARG A 60 -11.09 8.53 -20.51
N PRO A 61 -10.37 7.49 -20.04
CA PRO A 61 -8.99 7.64 -19.58
C PRO A 61 -8.05 8.25 -20.62
N TRP A 62 -8.28 7.98 -21.91
CA TRP A 62 -7.50 8.50 -23.03
C TRP A 62 -7.75 9.98 -23.38
N GLN A 63 -8.57 10.70 -22.62
CA GLN A 63 -8.73 12.17 -22.78
C GLN A 63 -7.73 12.98 -21.94
N TYR A 64 -7.03 12.32 -21.02
CA TYR A 64 -6.05 12.94 -20.14
C TYR A 64 -4.64 12.77 -20.73
N GLY A 65 -3.73 13.69 -20.38
CA GLY A 65 -2.32 13.66 -20.76
C GLY A 65 -1.41 13.75 -19.53
N GLY A 66 -0.09 13.70 -19.73
CA GLY A 66 0.90 13.84 -18.67
C GLY A 66 0.84 12.74 -17.61
N ASP A 67 1.22 13.10 -16.38
CA ASP A 67 1.24 12.24 -15.20
C ASP A 67 -0.13 11.58 -14.91
N VAL A 68 -1.23 12.30 -15.15
CA VAL A 68 -2.58 11.76 -15.02
C VAL A 68 -2.81 10.57 -15.97
N ALA A 69 -2.40 10.67 -17.23
CA ALA A 69 -2.57 9.59 -18.20
C ALA A 69 -1.73 8.37 -17.85
N ASP A 70 -0.51 8.59 -17.34
CA ASP A 70 0.40 7.54 -16.90
C ASP A 70 -0.14 6.82 -15.66
N ALA A 71 -0.66 7.56 -14.69
CA ALA A 71 -1.30 7.01 -13.50
C ALA A 71 -2.54 6.17 -13.84
N LEU A 72 -3.42 6.69 -14.70
CA LEU A 72 -4.61 5.97 -15.17
C LEU A 72 -4.23 4.69 -15.93
N THR A 73 -3.22 4.76 -16.79
CA THR A 73 -2.76 3.61 -17.58
C THR A 73 -2.18 2.52 -16.68
N SER A 74 -1.32 2.91 -15.74
CA SER A 74 -0.66 1.98 -14.82
C SER A 74 -1.68 1.32 -13.89
N ALA A 75 -2.61 2.09 -13.32
CA ALA A 75 -3.67 1.56 -12.47
C ALA A 75 -4.57 0.57 -13.23
N LEU A 76 -5.04 0.90 -14.44
CA LEU A 76 -5.94 0.04 -15.20
C LEU A 76 -5.24 -1.22 -15.72
N ARG A 77 -3.94 -1.16 -16.04
CA ARG A 77 -3.13 -2.35 -16.33
C ARG A 77 -2.95 -3.23 -15.11
N LEU A 78 -2.67 -2.62 -13.94
CA LEU A 78 -2.58 -3.35 -12.67
C LEU A 78 -3.90 -4.06 -12.34
N ARG A 79 -5.05 -3.41 -12.55
CA ARG A 79 -6.35 -4.07 -12.38
C ARG A 79 -6.46 -5.34 -13.20
N HIS A 80 -6.01 -5.27 -14.45
CA HIS A 80 -6.07 -6.40 -15.36
C HIS A 80 -5.10 -7.51 -14.95
N SER A 81 -3.87 -7.17 -14.56
CA SER A 81 -2.91 -8.18 -14.09
C SER A 81 -3.38 -8.84 -12.79
N LEU A 82 -4.13 -8.15 -11.93
CA LEU A 82 -4.68 -8.73 -10.71
C LEU A 82 -5.85 -9.71 -10.92
N VAL A 83 -6.31 -9.97 -12.16
CA VAL A 83 -7.47 -10.84 -12.41
C VAL A 83 -7.32 -12.23 -11.77
N PRO A 84 -6.21 -12.98 -11.92
CA PRO A 84 -6.07 -14.30 -11.26
C PRO A 84 -6.22 -14.23 -9.74
N TYR A 85 -5.62 -13.21 -9.10
CA TYR A 85 -5.74 -12.97 -7.68
C TYR A 85 -7.18 -12.62 -7.26
N ILE A 86 -7.79 -11.63 -7.90
CA ILE A 86 -9.15 -11.15 -7.59
C ILE A 86 -10.18 -12.25 -7.83
N TYR A 87 -10.03 -13.04 -8.90
CA TYR A 87 -10.93 -14.13 -9.23
C TYR A 87 -10.83 -15.28 -8.21
N THR A 88 -9.61 -15.56 -7.74
CA THR A 88 -9.41 -16.48 -6.60
C THR A 88 -10.09 -15.96 -5.33
N MET A 89 -10.00 -14.65 -5.05
CA MET A 89 -10.72 -14.07 -3.91
C MET A 89 -12.24 -14.14 -4.10
N ALA A 90 -12.77 -14.05 -5.32
CA ALA A 90 -14.19 -14.26 -5.61
C ALA A 90 -14.65 -15.69 -5.34
N TRP A 91 -13.83 -16.67 -5.68
CA TRP A 91 -14.09 -18.05 -5.31
C TRP A 91 -14.08 -18.25 -3.78
N ARG A 92 -13.14 -17.62 -3.07
CA ARG A 92 -13.10 -17.65 -1.59
C ARG A 92 -14.32 -17.00 -0.95
N ASP A 93 -14.77 -15.87 -1.49
CA ASP A 93 -16.01 -15.23 -1.06
C ASP A 93 -17.21 -16.16 -1.28
N HIS A 94 -17.31 -16.77 -2.47
CA HIS A 94 -18.39 -17.72 -2.80
C HIS A 94 -18.42 -18.95 -1.87
N THR A 95 -17.25 -19.49 -1.53
CA THR A 95 -17.14 -20.78 -0.82
C THR A 95 -17.02 -20.64 0.70
N ALA A 96 -16.50 -19.52 1.19
CA ALA A 96 -16.19 -19.30 2.61
C ALA A 96 -16.73 -17.98 3.17
N SER A 97 -17.44 -17.16 2.39
CA SER A 97 -17.97 -15.85 2.79
C SER A 97 -16.87 -14.91 3.30
N VAL A 98 -15.69 -14.97 2.66
CA VAL A 98 -14.58 -14.07 2.91
C VAL A 98 -14.47 -13.07 1.75
N PRO A 99 -14.94 -11.82 1.93
CA PRO A 99 -14.95 -10.85 0.85
C PRO A 99 -13.54 -10.40 0.48
N LEU A 100 -13.37 -9.92 -0.76
CA LEU A 100 -12.10 -9.37 -1.25
C LEU A 100 -11.64 -8.17 -0.39
N VAL A 101 -12.54 -7.32 0.06
CA VAL A 101 -12.19 -6.13 0.85
C VAL A 101 -12.80 -6.27 2.23
N TRP A 102 -11.96 -6.08 3.25
CA TRP A 102 -12.26 -6.23 4.66
C TRP A 102 -11.54 -5.15 5.47
N PRO A 103 -12.22 -4.56 6.46
CA PRO A 103 -11.65 -3.50 7.27
C PRO A 103 -10.56 -4.04 8.20
N MET A 104 -9.63 -3.16 8.60
CA MET A 104 -8.45 -3.55 9.39
C MET A 104 -8.80 -4.30 10.69
N TYR A 105 -9.85 -3.88 11.39
CA TYR A 105 -10.29 -4.49 12.66
C TYR A 105 -10.80 -5.93 12.53
N TYR A 106 -11.02 -6.48 11.32
CA TYR A 106 -11.41 -7.89 11.18
C TYR A 106 -10.33 -8.85 11.63
N ARG A 107 -9.06 -8.53 11.36
CA ARG A 107 -7.91 -9.33 11.79
C ARG A 107 -7.33 -8.86 13.13
N HIS A 108 -7.66 -7.63 13.54
CA HIS A 108 -7.13 -6.97 14.74
C HIS A 108 -8.25 -6.34 15.58
N PRO A 109 -9.23 -7.13 16.06
CA PRO A 109 -10.44 -6.59 16.68
C PRO A 109 -10.17 -5.83 17.98
N ASP A 110 -9.10 -6.21 18.70
CA ASP A 110 -8.71 -5.63 19.98
C ASP A 110 -7.76 -4.44 19.85
N SER A 111 -7.34 -4.08 18.62
CA SER A 111 -6.42 -2.97 18.35
C SER A 111 -7.18 -1.69 18.04
N GLU A 112 -7.01 -0.67 18.88
CA GLU A 112 -7.58 0.66 18.65
C GLU A 112 -7.05 1.30 17.36
N SER A 113 -5.77 1.09 17.05
CA SER A 113 -5.15 1.56 15.80
C SER A 113 -5.81 0.94 14.56
N ALA A 114 -6.25 -0.32 14.64
CA ALA A 114 -6.98 -0.96 13.54
C ALA A 114 -8.36 -0.35 13.30
N HIS A 115 -9.03 0.14 14.36
CA HIS A 115 -10.30 0.88 14.21
C HIS A 115 -10.07 2.30 13.68
N ALA A 116 -8.96 2.94 14.06
CA ALA A 116 -8.59 4.27 13.58
C ALA A 116 -8.06 4.26 12.12
N ALA A 117 -7.52 3.14 11.65
CA ALA A 117 -7.03 2.94 10.28
C ALA A 117 -8.18 2.75 9.26
N CYS A 118 -9.17 3.65 9.25
CA CYS A 118 -10.42 3.50 8.50
C CYS A 118 -10.32 3.82 7.00
N HIS A 119 -9.21 4.42 6.58
CA HIS A 119 -8.92 4.82 5.20
C HIS A 119 -8.00 3.83 4.47
N GLN A 120 -7.76 2.67 5.05
CA GLN A 120 -7.01 1.57 4.47
C GLN A 120 -7.76 0.27 4.76
N TYR A 121 -7.42 -0.78 4.04
CA TYR A 121 -8.11 -2.06 4.15
C TYR A 121 -7.23 -3.17 3.63
N TYR A 122 -7.52 -4.39 4.05
CA TYR A 122 -6.95 -5.55 3.40
C TYR A 122 -7.62 -5.77 2.03
N PHE A 123 -6.82 -6.09 1.02
CA PHE A 123 -7.26 -6.42 -0.33
C PHE A 123 -6.93 -7.89 -0.63
N GLY A 124 -7.89 -8.76 -0.34
CA GLY A 124 -7.77 -10.21 -0.37
C GLY A 124 -6.93 -10.72 0.81
N SER A 125 -6.31 -11.88 0.65
CA SER A 125 -5.52 -12.50 1.72
C SER A 125 -4.10 -11.97 1.84
N GLU A 126 -3.54 -11.40 0.77
CA GLU A 126 -2.10 -11.18 0.59
C GLU A 126 -1.70 -9.70 0.54
N LEU A 127 -2.65 -8.76 0.51
CA LEU A 127 -2.35 -7.33 0.33
C LEU A 127 -3.12 -6.45 1.30
N LEU A 128 -2.55 -5.29 1.60
CA LEU A 128 -3.15 -4.16 2.31
C LEU A 128 -3.05 -2.93 1.40
N ALA A 129 -4.18 -2.28 1.13
CA ALA A 129 -4.26 -1.09 0.29
C ALA A 129 -4.48 0.16 1.14
N ALA A 130 -3.67 1.20 0.90
CA ALA A 130 -3.78 2.50 1.58
C ALA A 130 -3.69 3.65 0.56
N PRO A 131 -4.61 3.76 -0.41
CA PRO A 131 -4.52 4.73 -1.50
C PRO A 131 -4.50 6.18 -0.97
N HIS A 132 -3.78 7.05 -1.68
CA HIS A 132 -3.81 8.50 -1.46
C HIS A 132 -5.22 9.06 -1.65
N LEU A 133 -5.68 9.88 -0.71
CA LEU A 133 -7.03 10.48 -0.70
C LEU A 133 -7.02 12.00 -0.88
N GLY A 134 -5.92 12.65 -0.48
CA GLY A 134 -5.75 14.09 -0.58
C GLY A 134 -5.05 14.51 -1.87
N GLU A 135 -5.31 15.75 -2.28
CA GLU A 135 -4.56 16.44 -3.32
C GLU A 135 -3.09 16.61 -2.90
N ARG A 136 -2.19 16.73 -3.88
CA ARG A 136 -0.79 17.07 -3.68
C ARG A 136 -0.70 18.44 -3.01
N ASP A 137 0.12 18.53 -1.98
CA ASP A 137 0.37 19.79 -1.30
C ASP A 137 1.14 20.75 -2.21
N ALA A 138 0.84 22.05 -2.11
CA ALA A 138 1.36 23.05 -3.02
C ALA A 138 2.89 23.23 -2.93
N ASP A 139 3.47 23.05 -1.75
CA ASP A 139 4.91 23.30 -1.52
C ASP A 139 5.75 22.02 -1.69
N THR A 140 5.15 20.85 -1.47
CA THR A 140 5.84 19.56 -1.60
C THR A 140 5.58 18.88 -2.94
N HIS A 141 4.51 19.25 -3.64
CA HIS A 141 4.00 18.59 -4.85
C HIS A 141 3.76 17.08 -4.69
N LEU A 142 3.51 16.63 -3.46
CA LEU A 142 3.27 15.22 -3.12
C LEU A 142 1.99 15.09 -2.29
N SER A 143 1.29 13.98 -2.45
CA SER A 143 0.20 13.61 -1.55
C SER A 143 0.80 12.97 -0.30
N ARG A 144 0.26 13.28 0.86
CA ARG A 144 0.60 12.64 2.13
C ARG A 144 -0.45 11.62 2.53
N ARG A 145 -0.02 10.48 3.02
CA ARG A 145 -0.88 9.40 3.49
C ARG A 145 -0.36 8.79 4.78
N SER A 146 -1.15 8.86 5.85
CA SER A 146 -0.90 8.06 7.05
C SER A 146 -1.31 6.60 6.80
N VAL A 147 -0.42 5.70 7.19
CA VAL A 147 -0.60 4.24 7.08
C VAL A 147 -0.29 3.62 8.43
N TRP A 148 -1.09 2.62 8.80
CA TRP A 148 -0.80 1.76 9.94
C TRP A 148 -0.67 0.31 9.47
N LEU A 149 0.50 -0.27 9.67
CA LEU A 149 0.76 -1.68 9.42
C LEU A 149 0.63 -2.44 10.75
N PRO A 150 -0.13 -3.54 10.80
CA PRO A 150 -0.15 -4.41 11.96
C PRO A 150 1.24 -4.95 12.31
N GLU A 151 1.42 -5.41 13.55
CA GLU A 151 2.63 -6.08 13.99
C GLU A 151 3.04 -7.20 13.02
N GLY A 152 4.32 -7.22 12.65
CA GLY A 152 4.90 -8.13 11.67
C GLY A 152 5.80 -7.40 10.68
N GLU A 153 6.32 -8.16 9.72
CA GLU A 153 7.15 -7.64 8.63
C GLU A 153 6.29 -7.42 7.39
N TRP A 154 6.52 -6.30 6.71
CA TRP A 154 5.76 -5.87 5.55
C TRP A 154 6.69 -5.38 4.45
N PHE A 155 6.17 -5.41 3.23
CA PHE A 155 6.88 -4.96 2.05
C PHE A 155 6.00 -4.08 1.21
N ASP A 156 6.56 -3.02 0.63
CA ASP A 156 5.90 -2.35 -0.49
C ASP A 156 5.72 -3.34 -1.64
N PHE A 157 4.50 -3.43 -2.16
CA PHE A 157 4.16 -4.40 -3.18
C PHE A 157 4.93 -4.18 -4.50
N PHE A 158 5.24 -2.92 -4.84
CA PHE A 158 5.79 -2.51 -6.12
C PHE A 158 7.31 -2.53 -6.18
N ASP A 159 8.00 -2.21 -5.09
CA ASP A 159 9.46 -2.12 -5.08
C ASP A 159 10.15 -2.94 -3.99
N GLY A 160 9.38 -3.65 -3.14
CA GLY A 160 9.92 -4.55 -2.13
C GLY A 160 10.60 -3.86 -0.96
N GLU A 161 10.42 -2.54 -0.78
CA GLU A 161 10.89 -1.85 0.41
C GLU A 161 10.32 -2.48 1.68
N TYR A 162 11.17 -2.71 2.67
CA TYR A 162 10.81 -3.31 3.95
C TYR A 162 10.22 -2.27 4.91
N TYR A 163 9.20 -2.70 5.66
CA TYR A 163 8.58 -1.95 6.75
C TYR A 163 8.34 -2.87 7.94
N ASP A 164 8.66 -2.39 9.14
CA ASP A 164 8.13 -2.97 10.37
C ASP A 164 6.67 -2.57 10.58
N GLY A 165 5.94 -3.35 11.39
CA GLY A 165 4.63 -2.96 11.88
C GLY A 165 4.68 -1.65 12.68
N GLY A 166 3.61 -0.86 12.62
CA GLY A 166 3.56 0.48 13.21
C GLY A 166 2.87 1.49 12.30
N GLY A 167 2.81 2.74 12.75
CA GLY A 167 2.34 3.85 11.93
C GLY A 167 3.51 4.51 11.19
N HIS A 168 3.25 5.01 9.97
CA HIS A 168 4.17 5.86 9.23
C HIS A 168 3.41 6.80 8.29
N ALA A 169 4.09 7.83 7.80
CA ALA A 169 3.60 8.65 6.70
C ALA A 169 4.26 8.22 5.39
N ARG A 170 3.46 8.19 4.33
CA ARG A 170 3.92 8.00 2.96
C ARG A 170 3.66 9.26 2.15
N TYR A 171 4.68 9.68 1.42
CA TYR A 171 4.64 10.80 0.48
C TYR A 171 4.80 10.25 -0.94
N GLY A 172 3.99 10.73 -1.89
CA GLY A 172 4.07 10.23 -3.25
C GLY A 172 3.30 11.04 -4.28
N GLY A 173 3.82 11.02 -5.51
CA GLY A 173 3.20 11.62 -6.69
C GLY A 173 2.03 10.79 -7.23
N LEU A 174 1.55 11.13 -8.43
CA LEU A 174 0.47 10.40 -9.10
C LEU A 174 0.87 9.00 -9.57
N ASP A 175 2.16 8.71 -9.66
CA ASP A 175 2.73 7.41 -9.92
C ASP A 175 2.78 6.50 -8.68
N ASP A 176 2.66 7.06 -7.47
CA ASP A 176 2.63 6.30 -6.22
C ASP A 176 1.22 5.76 -5.89
N LEU A 177 1.17 4.47 -5.55
CA LEU A 177 -0.02 3.76 -5.08
C LEU A 177 0.37 2.87 -3.88
N PRO A 178 0.13 3.31 -2.63
CA PRO A 178 0.53 2.55 -1.45
C PRO A 178 -0.22 1.22 -1.33
N VAL A 179 0.51 0.12 -1.54
CA VAL A 179 0.04 -1.25 -1.36
C VAL A 179 1.14 -2.04 -0.67
N TYR A 180 0.78 -2.77 0.38
CA TYR A 180 1.71 -3.51 1.20
C TYR A 180 1.38 -5.00 1.18
N ALA A 181 2.42 -5.83 1.16
CA ALA A 181 2.34 -7.28 1.26
C ALA A 181 2.99 -7.72 2.58
N PRO A 182 2.33 -8.52 3.43
CA PRO A 182 2.98 -9.06 4.61
C PRO A 182 4.06 -10.08 4.21
N ALA A 183 5.00 -10.34 5.12
CA ALA A 183 5.95 -11.43 4.95
C ALA A 183 5.24 -12.74 4.60
N GLY A 184 5.81 -13.47 3.64
CA GLY A 184 5.21 -14.70 3.11
C GLY A 184 4.17 -14.50 2.01
N ALA A 185 3.76 -13.28 1.67
CA ALA A 185 2.70 -13.06 0.68
C ALA A 185 3.02 -13.65 -0.71
N ILE A 186 2.01 -14.25 -1.34
CA ILE A 186 2.12 -14.85 -2.68
C ILE A 186 0.99 -14.32 -3.57
N VAL A 187 1.32 -13.49 -4.56
CA VAL A 187 0.35 -12.79 -5.40
C VAL A 187 0.47 -13.20 -6.87
N PRO A 188 -0.45 -14.03 -7.41
CA PRO A 188 -0.48 -14.36 -8.82
C PRO A 188 -1.06 -13.21 -9.65
N LEU A 189 -0.36 -12.88 -10.74
CA LEU A 189 -0.68 -11.85 -11.69
C LEU A 189 -0.77 -12.44 -13.10
N GLY A 190 -1.82 -12.08 -13.82
CA GLY A 190 -1.97 -12.36 -15.24
C GLY A 190 -0.98 -11.55 -16.07
N PRO A 191 -0.71 -12.00 -17.31
CA PRO A 191 0.18 -11.31 -18.21
C PRO A 191 -0.43 -9.97 -18.66
N GLU A 192 0.40 -9.09 -19.21
CA GLU A 192 -0.14 -7.94 -19.94
C GLU A 192 -0.81 -8.45 -21.22
N VAL A 193 -2.13 -8.36 -21.27
CA VAL A 193 -2.91 -8.79 -22.43
C VAL A 193 -3.47 -7.59 -23.19
N LYS A 194 -3.78 -7.83 -24.46
CA LYS A 194 -4.59 -6.92 -25.26
C LYS A 194 -6.06 -7.02 -24.82
N TRP A 195 -6.89 -6.16 -25.39
CA TRP A 195 -8.32 -6.10 -25.08
C TRP A 195 -8.99 -7.48 -25.07
N GLY A 196 -9.69 -7.80 -23.97
CA GLY A 196 -10.58 -8.96 -23.87
C GLY A 196 -9.95 -10.27 -23.40
N GLY A 197 -8.66 -10.32 -23.04
CA GLY A 197 -8.03 -11.54 -22.53
C GLY A 197 -8.37 -11.80 -21.07
N PHE A 198 -9.36 -12.64 -20.80
CA PHE A 198 -9.71 -13.09 -19.44
C PHE A 198 -9.63 -14.62 -19.31
N GLU A 199 -9.12 -15.30 -20.33
CA GLU A 199 -8.83 -16.73 -20.27
C GLU A 199 -7.73 -17.03 -19.25
N ASN A 200 -7.70 -18.27 -18.76
CA ASN A 200 -6.65 -18.73 -17.87
C ASN A 200 -5.30 -18.63 -18.58
N PRO A 201 -4.29 -17.98 -17.99
CA PRO A 201 -3.09 -17.60 -18.71
C PRO A 201 -2.11 -18.78 -18.87
N ASP A 202 -1.50 -18.88 -20.04
CA ASP A 202 -0.37 -19.80 -20.31
C ASP A 202 0.93 -19.34 -19.64
N ARG A 203 1.02 -18.05 -19.29
CA ARG A 203 2.12 -17.44 -18.53
C ARG A 203 1.59 -16.69 -17.32
N LEU A 204 2.04 -17.09 -16.13
CA LEU A 204 1.66 -16.45 -14.87
C LEU A 204 2.87 -15.75 -14.25
N ARG A 205 2.72 -14.48 -13.86
CA ARG A 205 3.70 -13.85 -12.97
C ARG A 205 3.28 -14.12 -11.54
N VAL A 206 4.19 -14.55 -10.67
CA VAL A 206 3.89 -14.70 -9.24
C VAL A 206 4.86 -13.83 -8.46
N VAL A 207 4.32 -12.86 -7.73
CA VAL A 207 5.09 -12.00 -6.84
C VAL A 207 5.11 -12.62 -5.46
N VAL A 208 6.30 -12.82 -4.90
CA VAL A 208 6.55 -13.61 -3.71
C VAL A 208 7.38 -12.77 -2.73
N PHE A 209 7.01 -12.75 -1.46
CA PHE A 209 7.68 -11.97 -0.41
C PHE A 209 8.28 -12.90 0.66
N PRO A 210 9.54 -12.67 1.09
CA PRO A 210 10.23 -13.52 2.07
C PRO A 210 9.70 -13.31 3.50
N GLY A 211 10.34 -13.94 4.48
CA GLY A 211 10.14 -13.66 5.92
C GLY A 211 9.22 -14.63 6.65
N ALA A 212 8.32 -15.32 5.95
CA ALA A 212 7.41 -16.28 6.58
C ALA A 212 6.98 -17.43 5.65
N ASP A 213 6.55 -18.53 6.23
CA ASP A 213 5.85 -19.61 5.53
C ASP A 213 4.46 -19.14 5.10
N ASN A 214 4.02 -19.56 3.91
CA ASN A 214 2.67 -19.28 3.44
C ASN A 214 2.23 -20.29 2.37
N GLY A 215 0.92 -20.33 2.08
CA GLY A 215 0.38 -21.07 0.95
C GLY A 215 -0.78 -20.36 0.28
N PHE A 216 -0.77 -20.31 -1.04
CA PHE A 216 -1.81 -19.69 -1.85
C PHE A 216 -2.38 -20.70 -2.86
N ALA A 217 -3.69 -20.97 -2.81
CA ALA A 217 -4.37 -21.80 -3.80
C ALA A 217 -4.99 -20.91 -4.89
N LEU A 218 -4.39 -20.89 -6.07
CA LEU A 218 -4.93 -20.26 -7.28
C LEU A 218 -6.14 -21.06 -7.77
N TYR A 219 -7.25 -20.38 -8.06
CA TYR A 219 -8.47 -20.97 -8.59
C TYR A 219 -8.68 -20.61 -10.06
N GLU A 220 -9.05 -21.59 -10.89
CA GLU A 220 -9.25 -21.43 -12.33
C GLU A 220 -10.46 -22.26 -12.81
N ASP A 221 -11.37 -21.63 -13.58
CA ASP A 221 -12.52 -22.28 -14.22
C ASP A 221 -12.78 -21.65 -15.61
N ASP A 222 -13.97 -21.82 -16.19
CA ASP A 222 -14.32 -21.25 -17.50
C ASP A 222 -14.72 -19.76 -17.49
N GLY A 223 -14.77 -19.12 -16.32
CA GLY A 223 -15.08 -17.71 -16.12
C GLY A 223 -16.52 -17.28 -16.44
N THR A 224 -17.40 -18.19 -16.89
CA THR A 224 -18.66 -17.81 -17.54
C THR A 224 -19.87 -18.65 -17.15
N SER A 225 -19.71 -19.96 -16.95
CA SER A 225 -20.81 -20.86 -16.66
C SER A 225 -21.02 -21.08 -15.15
N LEU A 226 -22.00 -21.91 -14.80
CA LEU A 226 -22.23 -22.34 -13.41
C LEU A 226 -21.64 -23.73 -13.13
N ALA A 227 -20.83 -24.29 -14.04
CA ALA A 227 -20.28 -25.63 -13.92
C ALA A 227 -19.33 -25.79 -12.71
N HIS A 228 -18.73 -24.70 -12.22
CA HIS A 228 -17.95 -24.71 -10.98
C HIS A 228 -18.73 -25.27 -9.78
N ARG A 229 -20.06 -25.13 -9.76
CA ARG A 229 -20.94 -25.68 -8.71
C ARG A 229 -20.99 -27.20 -8.71
N GLU A 230 -20.65 -27.81 -9.84
CA GLU A 230 -20.58 -29.25 -10.05
C GLU A 230 -19.13 -29.77 -9.97
N GLY A 231 -18.16 -28.91 -9.66
CA GLY A 231 -16.74 -29.26 -9.53
C GLY A 231 -15.92 -29.06 -10.80
N ALA A 232 -16.45 -28.40 -11.84
CA ALA A 232 -15.70 -28.07 -13.05
C ALA A 232 -14.82 -26.82 -12.81
N TYR A 233 -13.71 -27.03 -12.11
CA TYR A 233 -12.65 -26.07 -11.85
C TYR A 233 -11.37 -26.81 -11.48
N ALA A 234 -10.25 -26.09 -11.55
CA ALA A 234 -8.96 -26.55 -11.04
C ALA A 234 -8.39 -25.59 -10.00
N THR A 235 -7.52 -26.12 -9.15
CA THR A 235 -6.71 -25.32 -8.24
C THR A 235 -5.25 -25.70 -8.30
N THR A 236 -4.37 -24.71 -8.33
CA THR A 236 -2.91 -24.90 -8.25
C THR A 236 -2.40 -24.23 -6.98
N ARG A 237 -1.72 -24.98 -6.11
CA ARG A 237 -1.24 -24.47 -4.83
C ARG A 237 0.21 -24.03 -4.94
N PHE A 238 0.49 -22.82 -4.49
CA PHE A 238 1.82 -22.30 -4.26
C PHE A 238 2.13 -22.41 -2.76
N VAL A 239 3.32 -22.88 -2.41
CA VAL A 239 3.77 -22.99 -1.03
C VAL A 239 5.14 -22.36 -0.89
N GLN A 240 5.29 -21.47 0.07
CA GLN A 240 6.57 -20.94 0.49
C GLN A 240 6.96 -21.52 1.84
N ARG A 241 8.22 -21.93 1.95
CA ARG A 241 8.89 -22.25 3.21
C ARG A 241 10.10 -21.34 3.36
N PHE A 242 10.19 -20.64 4.48
CA PHE A 242 11.22 -19.64 4.73
C PHE A 242 12.03 -20.02 5.97
N ASP A 243 13.36 -20.07 5.82
CA ASP A 243 14.31 -20.40 6.87
C ASP A 243 15.50 -19.42 6.83
N GLY A 244 15.24 -18.17 7.22
CA GLY A 244 16.30 -17.16 7.39
C GLY A 244 17.03 -16.80 6.10
N ASP A 245 18.10 -17.52 5.79
CA ASP A 245 18.96 -17.36 4.60
C ASP A 245 18.49 -18.16 3.37
N ARG A 246 17.46 -19.00 3.54
CA ARG A 246 16.89 -19.86 2.49
C ARG A 246 15.39 -19.68 2.33
N LEU A 247 14.93 -19.71 1.08
CA LEU A 247 13.52 -19.76 0.71
C LEU A 247 13.29 -20.88 -0.31
N GLU A 248 12.32 -21.73 -0.03
CA GLU A 248 11.81 -22.75 -0.96
C GLU A 248 10.40 -22.38 -1.40
N PHE A 249 10.18 -22.26 -2.70
CA PHE A 249 8.89 -21.95 -3.32
C PHE A 249 8.47 -23.10 -4.21
N GLU A 250 7.39 -23.76 -3.84
CA GLU A 250 6.85 -24.94 -4.48
C GLU A 250 5.56 -24.57 -5.24
N ILE A 251 5.53 -24.91 -6.52
CA ILE A 251 4.32 -24.96 -7.34
C ILE A 251 3.86 -26.42 -7.32
N GLU A 252 2.82 -26.72 -6.56
CA GLU A 252 2.26 -28.07 -6.48
C GLU A 252 1.50 -28.43 -7.77
N PRO A 253 1.35 -29.73 -8.09
CA PRO A 253 0.45 -30.18 -9.14
C PRO A 253 -0.96 -29.60 -9.01
N ALA A 254 -1.52 -29.19 -10.13
CA ALA A 254 -2.91 -28.77 -10.22
C ALA A 254 -3.86 -29.93 -9.84
N GLN A 255 -4.96 -29.59 -9.19
CA GLN A 255 -5.99 -30.54 -8.74
C GLN A 255 -7.36 -30.14 -9.30
N GLY A 256 -8.25 -31.11 -9.48
CA GLY A 256 -9.61 -30.89 -9.99
C GLY A 256 -9.75 -31.23 -11.47
N ASP A 257 -10.57 -30.46 -12.19
CA ASP A 257 -10.76 -30.59 -13.63
C ASP A 257 -9.66 -29.83 -14.38
N LEU A 258 -8.62 -30.58 -14.76
CA LEU A 258 -7.43 -30.03 -15.42
C LEU A 258 -7.71 -29.44 -16.81
N SER A 259 -8.90 -29.62 -17.39
CA SER A 259 -9.26 -28.97 -18.66
C SER A 259 -9.36 -27.45 -18.55
N HIS A 260 -9.39 -26.91 -17.33
CA HIS A 260 -9.38 -25.47 -17.05
C HIS A 260 -7.97 -24.88 -16.89
N VAL A 261 -6.91 -25.70 -16.86
CA VAL A 261 -5.52 -25.21 -16.79
C VAL A 261 -4.74 -25.63 -18.04
N PRO A 262 -3.76 -24.83 -18.50
CA PRO A 262 -2.85 -25.25 -19.55
C PRO A 262 -2.06 -26.49 -19.13
N ASP A 263 -1.87 -27.45 -20.03
CA ASP A 263 -1.07 -28.66 -19.78
C ASP A 263 0.36 -28.30 -19.33
N HIS A 264 0.92 -27.24 -19.93
CA HIS A 264 2.22 -26.66 -19.57
C HIS A 264 2.09 -25.16 -19.37
N ARG A 265 2.67 -24.65 -18.29
CA ARG A 265 2.62 -23.22 -17.95
C ARG A 265 4.02 -22.62 -17.79
N GLU A 266 4.15 -21.37 -18.20
CA GLU A 266 5.32 -20.53 -17.91
C GLU A 266 5.09 -19.73 -16.63
N TYR A 267 6.07 -19.71 -15.74
CA TYR A 267 6.05 -18.92 -14.51
C TYR A 267 7.16 -17.87 -14.53
N ASP A 268 6.78 -16.60 -14.34
CA ASP A 268 7.68 -15.48 -14.09
C ASP A 268 7.64 -15.16 -12.59
N LEU A 269 8.53 -15.78 -11.83
CA LEU A 269 8.59 -15.64 -10.38
C LEU A 269 9.38 -14.39 -10.02
N ARG A 270 8.79 -13.53 -9.17
CA ARG A 270 9.38 -12.28 -8.69
C ARG A 270 9.46 -12.32 -7.17
N PHE A 271 10.62 -12.68 -6.64
CA PHE A 271 10.88 -12.60 -5.21
C PHE A 271 11.30 -11.18 -4.87
N ARG A 272 10.46 -10.43 -4.17
CA ARG A 272 10.65 -9.01 -3.85
C ARG A 272 11.05 -8.82 -2.40
N GLY A 273 11.82 -7.77 -2.11
CA GLY A 273 12.33 -7.53 -0.77
C GLY A 273 13.33 -8.59 -0.32
N VAL A 274 14.02 -9.25 -1.28
CA VAL A 274 15.07 -10.23 -0.98
C VAL A 274 16.45 -9.63 -1.11
N ALA A 275 17.37 -10.02 -0.24
CA ALA A 275 18.79 -9.77 -0.40
C ALA A 275 19.32 -10.44 -1.68
N ARG A 276 20.52 -10.06 -2.12
CA ARG A 276 21.09 -10.65 -3.33
C ARG A 276 21.32 -12.15 -3.10
N PRO A 277 20.76 -13.04 -3.94
CA PRO A 277 20.95 -14.47 -3.76
C PRO A 277 22.36 -14.89 -4.16
N ALA A 278 22.87 -15.91 -3.47
CA ALA A 278 24.12 -16.60 -3.77
C ALA A 278 23.89 -17.73 -4.78
N SER A 279 22.76 -18.43 -4.67
CA SER A 279 22.35 -19.52 -5.56
C SER A 279 20.83 -19.49 -5.79
N VAL A 280 20.43 -19.98 -6.96
CA VAL A 280 19.03 -20.30 -7.27
C VAL A 280 19.00 -21.62 -8.02
N ALA A 281 18.16 -22.53 -7.57
CA ALA A 281 17.96 -23.83 -8.21
C ALA A 281 16.49 -24.07 -8.52
N VAL A 282 16.23 -24.77 -9.63
CA VAL A 282 14.90 -25.26 -10.03
C VAL A 282 14.98 -26.79 -10.05
N ASP A 283 14.11 -27.44 -9.28
CA ASP A 283 14.07 -28.91 -9.11
C ASP A 283 15.43 -29.52 -8.72
N GLY A 284 16.23 -28.75 -7.97
CA GLY A 284 17.55 -29.14 -7.47
C GLY A 284 18.70 -28.93 -8.46
N GLU A 285 18.45 -28.37 -9.64
CA GLU A 285 19.47 -28.00 -10.62
C GLU A 285 19.70 -26.48 -10.64
N ASP A 286 20.97 -26.05 -10.75
CA ASP A 286 21.34 -24.63 -10.86
C ASP A 286 20.60 -23.98 -12.03
N HIS A 287 20.02 -22.79 -11.80
CA HIS A 287 19.18 -22.11 -12.79
C HIS A 287 19.62 -20.67 -13.05
N GLU A 288 19.30 -20.12 -14.23
CA GLU A 288 19.58 -18.72 -14.56
C GLU A 288 18.58 -17.78 -13.86
N TRP A 289 19.08 -16.66 -13.36
CA TRP A 289 18.26 -15.66 -12.68
C TRP A 289 18.79 -14.24 -12.93
N ARG A 290 17.94 -13.25 -12.65
CA ARG A 290 18.28 -11.82 -12.70
C ARG A 290 17.94 -11.17 -11.38
N TYR A 291 18.78 -10.24 -10.92
CA TYR A 291 18.55 -9.51 -9.69
C TYR A 291 18.66 -8.01 -9.94
N ASP A 292 17.63 -7.28 -9.53
CA ASP A 292 17.61 -5.84 -9.49
C ASP A 292 17.88 -5.36 -8.06
N ALA A 293 19.00 -4.67 -7.88
CA ALA A 293 19.43 -4.18 -6.56
C ALA A 293 18.69 -2.90 -6.13
N GLU A 294 18.09 -2.18 -7.07
CA GLU A 294 17.33 -0.96 -6.75
C GLU A 294 16.01 -1.32 -6.08
N SER A 295 15.30 -2.31 -6.63
CA SER A 295 14.02 -2.83 -6.12
C SER A 295 14.14 -4.13 -5.30
N ALA A 296 15.36 -4.50 -4.88
CA ALA A 296 15.64 -5.74 -4.14
C ALA A 296 14.85 -6.97 -4.67
N THR A 297 14.83 -7.14 -5.99
CA THR A 297 13.94 -8.08 -6.68
C THR A 297 14.74 -9.11 -7.46
N LEU A 298 14.58 -10.38 -7.08
CA LEU A 298 15.02 -11.53 -7.85
C LEU A 298 13.92 -11.95 -8.85
N ALA A 299 14.32 -12.17 -10.10
CA ALA A 299 13.48 -12.70 -11.17
C ALA A 299 13.98 -14.06 -11.65
N VAL A 300 13.08 -15.04 -11.66
CA VAL A 300 13.33 -16.42 -12.09
C VAL A 300 12.25 -16.82 -13.08
N GLU A 301 12.64 -17.20 -14.29
CA GLU A 301 11.72 -17.73 -15.31
C GLU A 301 11.76 -19.25 -15.29
N VAL A 302 10.62 -19.89 -15.02
CA VAL A 302 10.45 -21.36 -15.05
C VAL A 302 9.48 -21.72 -16.17
N SER A 303 9.99 -22.33 -17.23
CA SER A 303 9.21 -22.60 -18.44
C SER A 303 8.76 -24.06 -18.52
N GLY A 304 7.56 -24.29 -19.08
CA GLY A 304 7.12 -25.63 -19.44
C GLY A 304 6.74 -26.52 -18.25
N VAL A 305 6.36 -25.93 -17.12
CA VAL A 305 5.93 -26.66 -15.92
C VAL A 305 4.67 -27.44 -16.25
N ASP A 306 4.74 -28.77 -16.19
CA ASP A 306 3.60 -29.66 -16.40
C ASP A 306 2.61 -29.51 -15.23
N ALA A 307 1.34 -29.29 -15.57
CA ALA A 307 0.28 -29.07 -14.57
C ALA A 307 0.10 -30.26 -13.61
N THR A 308 0.57 -31.46 -13.96
CA THR A 308 0.48 -32.68 -13.13
C THR A 308 1.72 -32.96 -12.29
N GLU A 309 2.83 -32.27 -12.53
CA GLU A 309 4.11 -32.50 -11.83
C GLU A 309 4.50 -31.32 -10.93
N GLY A 310 4.23 -30.08 -11.34
CA GLY A 310 4.65 -28.89 -10.59
C GLY A 310 6.14 -28.58 -10.75
N ALA A 311 6.67 -27.70 -9.88
CA ALA A 311 8.09 -27.33 -9.86
C ALA A 311 8.48 -26.75 -8.49
N THR A 312 9.75 -26.91 -8.09
CA THR A 312 10.28 -26.32 -6.85
C THR A 312 11.44 -25.37 -7.16
N VAL A 313 11.38 -24.14 -6.65
CA VAL A 313 12.45 -23.16 -6.75
C VAL A 313 13.05 -22.93 -5.37
N THR A 314 14.37 -23.09 -5.25
CA THR A 314 15.12 -22.80 -4.03
C THR A 314 16.01 -21.58 -4.25
N VAL A 315 15.98 -20.64 -3.30
CA VAL A 315 16.78 -19.42 -3.28
C VAL A 315 17.56 -19.39 -1.97
N GLU A 316 18.88 -19.21 -2.05
CA GLU A 316 19.76 -19.11 -0.88
C GLU A 316 20.63 -17.85 -1.00
N THR A 317 21.00 -17.26 0.13
CA THR A 317 21.97 -16.16 0.21
C THR A 317 23.11 -16.48 1.17
N ASP A 318 24.26 -15.84 0.97
CA ASP A 318 25.38 -15.88 1.92
C ASP A 318 25.20 -14.86 3.07
N GLU A 319 24.19 -14.00 2.98
CA GLU A 319 23.82 -13.05 4.04
C GLU A 319 23.11 -13.76 5.21
N ALA A 320 23.04 -13.11 6.37
CA ALA A 320 22.41 -13.72 7.55
C ALA A 320 20.89 -13.95 7.41
N SER A 321 20.27 -13.29 6.43
CA SER A 321 18.84 -13.36 6.15
C SER A 321 18.61 -13.00 4.68
N LEU A 322 17.70 -13.72 4.03
CA LEU A 322 17.26 -13.43 2.68
C LEU A 322 16.28 -12.25 2.65
N VAL A 323 15.67 -11.84 3.77
CA VAL A 323 14.91 -10.56 3.83
C VAL A 323 15.88 -9.39 3.69
N SER A 324 15.67 -8.54 2.68
CA SER A 324 16.38 -7.27 2.51
C SER A 324 15.76 -6.20 3.42
N ARG A 325 16.52 -5.77 4.44
CA ARG A 325 16.14 -4.65 5.35
C ARG A 325 16.95 -3.39 5.04
N ARG A 326 17.12 -3.11 3.75
CA ARG A 326 17.86 -1.93 3.30
C ARG A 326 17.12 -0.67 3.73
N ASP A 327 17.80 0.21 4.46
CA ASP A 327 17.32 1.56 4.74
C ASP A 327 17.26 2.38 3.44
N ARG A 328 16.11 2.98 3.15
CA ARG A 328 15.86 3.84 1.98
C ARG A 328 15.57 5.28 2.36
N THR A 329 15.78 5.68 3.61
CA THR A 329 15.59 7.06 4.09
C THR A 329 16.26 8.08 3.17
N ASP A 330 17.51 7.87 2.77
CA ASP A 330 18.22 8.77 1.85
C ASP A 330 17.52 8.91 0.49
N ALA A 331 16.99 7.81 -0.06
CA ALA A 331 16.29 7.83 -1.34
C ALA A 331 14.96 8.59 -1.24
N HIS A 332 14.24 8.42 -0.12
CA HIS A 332 13.01 9.17 0.15
C HIS A 332 13.28 10.66 0.35
N ILE A 333 14.34 11.03 1.05
CA ILE A 333 14.72 12.43 1.22
C ILE A 333 15.09 13.05 -0.13
N GLU A 334 15.87 12.35 -0.97
CA GLU A 334 16.20 12.84 -2.31
C GLU A 334 14.94 13.05 -3.16
N ASP A 335 13.97 12.11 -3.10
CA ASP A 335 12.70 12.24 -3.80
C ASP A 335 11.86 13.42 -3.29
N LEU A 336 11.78 13.61 -1.96
CA LEU A 336 11.13 14.78 -1.37
C LEU A 336 11.77 16.08 -1.88
N LEU A 337 13.09 16.20 -1.78
CA LEU A 337 13.83 17.41 -2.19
C LEU A 337 13.80 17.65 -3.70
N TRP A 338 13.59 16.61 -4.51
CA TRP A 338 13.35 16.72 -5.94
C TRP A 338 12.00 17.41 -6.23
N HIS A 339 10.98 17.14 -5.42
CA HIS A 339 9.64 17.67 -5.61
C HIS A 339 9.37 19.01 -4.89
N PHE A 340 10.15 19.37 -3.88
CA PHE A 340 9.92 20.60 -3.11
C PHE A 340 10.00 21.87 -3.95
N GLU A 341 8.99 22.74 -3.80
CA GLU A 341 9.05 24.13 -4.23
C GLU A 341 9.92 24.94 -3.24
N ALA A 342 11.23 24.91 -3.44
CA ALA A 342 12.21 25.62 -2.62
C ALA A 342 13.40 26.15 -3.46
N PRO A 343 14.14 27.16 -2.98
CA PRO A 343 15.34 27.64 -3.68
C PRO A 343 16.36 26.52 -3.89
N VAL A 344 16.90 26.36 -5.09
CA VAL A 344 17.87 25.29 -5.44
C VAL A 344 19.07 25.25 -4.49
N ALA A 345 19.60 26.41 -4.09
CA ALA A 345 20.71 26.45 -3.13
C ALA A 345 20.34 25.82 -1.77
N ALA A 346 19.09 25.97 -1.34
CA ALA A 346 18.62 25.36 -0.10
C ALA A 346 18.46 23.85 -0.26
N THR A 347 17.90 23.37 -1.38
CA THR A 347 17.73 21.93 -1.63
C THR A 347 19.06 21.23 -1.88
N ASP A 348 20.03 21.86 -2.53
CA ASP A 348 21.39 21.32 -2.71
C ASP A 348 22.17 21.22 -1.39
N GLU A 349 22.12 22.25 -0.54
CA GLU A 349 22.73 22.18 0.79
C GLU A 349 22.08 21.12 1.68
N LEU A 350 20.75 21.00 1.57
CA LEU A 350 19.99 19.95 2.21
C LEU A 350 20.49 18.58 1.73
N ARG A 351 20.55 18.29 0.43
CA ARG A 351 21.06 17.01 -0.12
C ARG A 351 22.44 16.59 0.40
N GLU A 352 23.30 17.56 0.70
CA GLU A 352 24.65 17.33 1.23
C GLU A 352 24.70 17.22 2.77
N ALA A 353 23.59 17.49 3.47
CA ALA A 353 23.49 17.43 4.92
C ALA A 353 23.54 16.00 5.46
N ASP A 354 23.99 15.86 6.71
CA ASP A 354 23.97 14.59 7.45
C ASP A 354 22.66 14.46 8.23
N TRP A 355 21.73 13.69 7.67
CA TRP A 355 20.35 13.56 8.12
C TRP A 355 20.19 12.66 9.34
N THR A 356 20.82 13.01 10.47
CA THR A 356 20.69 12.18 11.66
C THR A 356 19.34 12.40 12.34
N ALA A 357 18.63 11.31 12.65
CA ALA A 357 17.36 11.37 13.38
C ALA A 357 17.53 11.64 14.89
N ASP A 358 18.75 11.44 15.40
CA ASP A 358 19.07 11.61 16.82
C ASP A 358 19.40 13.08 17.17
N ASP A 359 19.99 13.83 16.22
CA ASP A 359 20.24 15.26 16.35
C ASP A 359 19.65 16.03 15.16
N LEU A 360 18.46 16.60 15.38
CA LEU A 360 17.73 17.40 14.38
C LEU A 360 18.21 18.85 14.29
N GLY A 361 19.32 19.20 14.96
CA GLY A 361 19.88 20.56 14.92
C GLY A 361 20.24 21.03 13.52
N TRP A 362 20.57 20.10 12.61
CA TRP A 362 20.87 20.40 11.21
C TRP A 362 19.71 21.12 10.51
N LEU A 363 18.45 20.83 10.86
CA LEU A 363 17.29 21.44 10.21
C LEU A 363 17.15 22.92 10.55
N GLY A 364 17.72 23.37 11.67
CA GLY A 364 17.58 24.71 12.21
C GLY A 364 17.97 25.83 11.24
N GLU A 365 19.03 25.63 10.45
CA GLU A 365 19.51 26.61 9.48
C GLU A 365 18.58 26.73 8.26
N TYR A 366 17.83 25.68 7.95
CA TYR A 366 16.95 25.59 6.80
C TYR A 366 15.49 25.94 7.12
N LEU A 367 15.10 25.97 8.40
CA LEU A 367 13.72 26.29 8.81
C LEU A 367 13.15 27.53 8.12
N PRO A 368 13.85 28.69 8.05
CA PRO A 368 13.29 29.89 7.43
C PRO A 368 13.01 29.74 5.93
N LEU A 369 13.62 28.74 5.27
CA LEU A 369 13.56 28.50 3.83
C LEU A 369 12.49 27.46 3.44
N LEU A 370 12.02 26.67 4.41
CA LEU A 370 11.07 25.59 4.18
C LEU A 370 9.67 25.94 4.71
N SER A 371 8.64 25.50 3.99
CA SER A 371 7.25 25.60 4.45
C SER A 371 6.95 24.61 5.59
N THR A 372 5.78 24.74 6.22
CA THR A 372 5.35 23.80 7.27
C THR A 372 5.20 22.37 6.72
N SER A 373 4.65 22.21 5.51
CA SER A 373 4.46 20.91 4.87
C SER A 373 5.80 20.25 4.51
N GLN A 374 6.75 21.03 3.98
CA GLN A 374 8.11 20.55 3.67
C GLN A 374 8.87 20.11 4.92
N ARG A 375 8.81 20.89 6.00
CA ARG A 375 9.41 20.52 7.30
C ARG A 375 8.78 19.25 7.86
N ARG A 376 7.45 19.13 7.80
CA ARG A 376 6.74 17.92 8.25
C ARG A 376 7.21 16.70 7.46
N ALA A 377 7.29 16.78 6.13
CA ALA A 377 7.74 15.68 5.29
C ALA A 377 9.15 15.20 5.64
N LEU A 378 10.11 16.12 5.75
CA LEU A 378 11.48 15.75 6.17
C LEU A 378 11.50 15.12 7.56
N LEU A 379 10.77 15.67 8.52
CA LEU A 379 10.76 15.16 9.90
C LEU A 379 10.10 13.79 10.01
N GLU A 380 8.97 13.58 9.35
CA GLU A 380 8.28 12.28 9.35
C GLU A 380 9.11 11.21 8.64
N THR A 381 9.80 11.56 7.54
CA THR A 381 10.71 10.64 6.83
C THR A 381 11.97 10.30 7.62
N VAL A 382 12.63 11.30 8.23
CA VAL A 382 13.88 11.08 8.98
C VAL A 382 13.64 10.37 10.32
N THR A 383 12.57 10.74 11.03
CA THR A 383 12.36 10.24 12.40
C THR A 383 11.41 9.06 12.49
N GLY A 384 10.60 8.83 11.46
CA GLY A 384 9.48 7.88 11.50
C GLY A 384 8.31 8.32 12.39
N VAL A 385 8.44 9.42 13.15
CA VAL A 385 7.42 9.91 14.08
C VAL A 385 6.47 10.85 13.35
N GLY A 386 5.17 10.73 13.62
CA GLY A 386 4.18 11.61 13.01
C GLY A 386 2.81 11.54 13.65
N ALA A 387 1.91 12.35 13.13
CA ALA A 387 0.51 12.38 13.56
C ALA A 387 -0.42 12.75 12.41
N ASP A 388 -1.67 12.34 12.50
CA ASP A 388 -2.71 12.69 11.54
C ASP A 388 -4.05 12.93 12.20
N LEU A 389 -4.88 13.74 11.55
CA LEU A 389 -6.29 13.89 11.91
C LEU A 389 -7.10 13.01 10.95
N ILE A 390 -7.76 12.01 11.50
CA ILE A 390 -8.61 11.08 10.77
C ILE A 390 -10.05 11.43 11.07
N ASP A 391 -10.81 11.78 10.03
CA ASP A 391 -12.27 11.87 10.09
C ASP A 391 -12.89 10.59 9.55
N HIS A 392 -13.76 9.96 10.35
CA HIS A 392 -14.60 8.86 9.91
C HIS A 392 -16.07 9.11 10.22
N ASP A 393 -16.85 9.49 9.20
CA ASP A 393 -18.30 9.69 9.31
C ASP A 393 -18.68 10.76 10.36
N GLY A 394 -17.84 11.79 10.52
CA GLY A 394 -18.02 12.87 11.48
C GLY A 394 -17.41 12.59 12.86
N ASP A 395 -16.83 11.41 13.09
CA ASP A 395 -16.02 11.11 14.26
C ASP A 395 -14.55 11.42 13.96
N GLU A 396 -14.09 12.58 14.41
CA GLU A 396 -12.69 13.01 14.27
C GLU A 396 -11.80 12.40 15.37
N ARG A 397 -10.60 11.95 14.98
CA ARG A 397 -9.60 11.39 15.89
C ARG A 397 -8.20 11.82 15.47
N PHE A 398 -7.37 12.18 16.44
CA PHE A 398 -5.94 12.24 16.19
C PHE A 398 -5.32 10.86 16.35
N VAL A 399 -4.50 10.46 15.39
CA VAL A 399 -3.63 9.30 15.49
C VAL A 399 -2.19 9.78 15.57
N VAL A 400 -1.39 9.12 16.40
CA VAL A 400 0.02 9.43 16.59
C VAL A 400 0.82 8.14 16.58
N TRP A 401 2.01 8.17 15.96
CA TRP A 401 2.91 7.03 15.87
C TRP A 401 4.36 7.46 16.14
N ASN A 402 5.11 6.56 16.78
CA ASN A 402 6.54 6.69 17.10
C ASN A 402 7.15 5.28 17.17
N PRO A 403 7.33 4.60 16.03
CA PRO A 403 7.67 3.18 15.99
C PRO A 403 8.99 2.86 16.72
N ASP A 404 9.95 3.76 16.67
CA ASP A 404 11.26 3.60 17.34
C ASP A 404 11.26 3.99 18.83
N GLY A 405 10.11 4.44 19.37
CA GLY A 405 10.02 4.88 20.77
C GLY A 405 10.90 6.08 21.12
N ARG A 406 11.12 7.00 20.17
CA ARG A 406 11.99 8.18 20.33
C ARG A 406 11.53 9.08 21.47
N GLU A 407 12.43 9.36 22.40
CA GLU A 407 12.15 10.23 23.56
C GLU A 407 12.35 11.73 23.24
N ASN A 408 13.11 12.06 22.19
CA ASN A 408 13.43 13.43 21.77
C ASN A 408 12.31 14.12 20.95
N VAL A 409 11.20 13.41 20.70
CA VAL A 409 9.97 14.00 20.15
C VAL A 409 8.91 14.00 21.25
N THR A 410 8.31 15.16 21.50
CA THR A 410 7.25 15.32 22.51
C THR A 410 5.95 15.76 21.86
N TYR A 411 4.82 15.49 22.51
CA TYR A 411 3.52 15.96 22.04
C TYR A 411 2.84 16.85 23.06
N ARG A 412 1.96 17.72 22.55
CA ARG A 412 0.96 18.44 23.31
C ARG A 412 -0.39 18.27 22.62
N TYR A 413 -1.32 17.62 23.30
CA TYR A 413 -2.71 17.53 22.89
C TYR A 413 -3.54 18.46 23.77
N SER A 414 -4.43 19.23 23.14
CA SER A 414 -5.38 20.10 23.82
C SER A 414 -6.75 19.94 23.16
N ASP A 415 -7.77 19.67 23.96
CA ASP A 415 -9.16 19.54 23.52
C ASP A 415 -10.05 20.40 24.41
N TRP A 416 -10.88 21.22 23.77
CA TRP A 416 -11.72 22.20 24.42
C TRP A 416 -13.17 21.99 24.02
N ASP A 417 -14.03 21.82 25.02
CA ASP A 417 -15.47 21.74 24.82
C ASP A 417 -16.01 23.15 24.52
N ASP A 418 -16.54 23.35 23.30
CA ASP A 418 -17.23 24.58 22.91
C ASP A 418 -18.63 24.63 23.54
N GLY A 419 -18.66 24.79 24.87
CA GLY A 419 -19.87 25.07 25.60
C GLY A 419 -20.58 26.33 25.05
N PRO A 420 -21.92 26.42 25.14
CA PRO A 420 -22.67 27.48 24.49
C PRO A 420 -22.30 28.86 25.06
N ALA A 421 -21.54 29.62 24.27
CA ALA A 421 -21.45 31.08 24.26
C ALA A 421 -20.84 31.83 25.47
N VAL A 422 -20.08 31.20 26.38
CA VAL A 422 -19.38 31.94 27.45
C VAL A 422 -17.94 31.44 27.69
N PRO A 423 -16.89 32.27 27.46
CA PRO A 423 -15.47 31.90 27.62
C PRO A 423 -15.04 31.45 29.03
N HIS A 424 -15.89 31.62 30.04
CA HIS A 424 -15.56 31.32 31.44
C HIS A 424 -15.98 29.93 31.91
N HIS A 425 -16.58 29.12 31.01
CA HIS A 425 -16.99 27.74 31.27
C HIS A 425 -16.43 26.75 30.24
N GLN A 426 -15.26 27.06 29.66
CA GLN A 426 -14.51 26.07 28.87
C GLN A 426 -13.90 25.05 29.83
N SER A 427 -14.41 23.82 29.80
CA SER A 427 -13.71 22.65 30.32
C SER A 427 -12.93 22.01 29.18
N GLY A 428 -11.68 21.66 29.43
CA GLY A 428 -10.84 21.01 28.42
C GLY A 428 -9.81 20.11 29.07
N THR A 429 -9.24 19.22 28.27
CA THR A 429 -8.13 18.37 28.69
C THR A 429 -6.87 18.75 27.95
N ALA A 430 -5.74 18.79 28.67
CA ALA A 430 -4.43 19.01 28.08
C ALA A 430 -3.51 17.87 28.52
N ARG A 431 -2.89 17.19 27.55
CA ARG A 431 -1.92 16.11 27.78
C ARG A 431 -0.59 16.50 27.14
N ARG A 432 0.51 16.15 27.80
CA ARG A 432 1.88 16.38 27.34
C ARG A 432 2.78 15.24 27.77
N GLY A 433 3.79 14.93 26.97
CA GLY A 433 4.80 13.93 27.27
C GLY A 433 5.64 13.60 26.04
N SER A 434 6.49 12.57 26.16
CA SER A 434 7.10 11.93 24.98
C SER A 434 6.01 11.32 24.10
N VAL A 435 6.22 11.32 22.79
CA VAL A 435 5.28 10.69 21.86
C VAL A 435 5.21 9.19 22.15
N PRO A 436 4.01 8.64 22.43
CA PRO A 436 3.87 7.19 22.63
C PRO A 436 4.10 6.44 21.32
N GLU A 437 4.47 5.16 21.42
CA GLU A 437 4.68 4.28 20.25
C GLU A 437 3.48 4.32 19.28
N SER A 438 2.27 4.26 19.83
CA SER A 438 1.05 4.64 19.15
C SER A 438 0.02 5.18 20.14
N ALA A 439 -0.83 6.09 19.68
CA ALA A 439 -1.99 6.55 20.43
C ALA A 439 -3.11 7.07 19.52
N VAL A 440 -4.34 6.92 19.99
CA VAL A 440 -5.54 7.52 19.38
C VAL A 440 -6.16 8.47 20.40
N PHE A 441 -6.55 9.66 19.94
CA PHE A 441 -7.23 10.66 20.75
C PHE A 441 -8.56 11.00 20.07
N ASP A 442 -9.67 10.57 20.64
CA ASP A 442 -11.00 10.99 20.20
C ASP A 442 -11.15 12.51 20.34
N VAL A 443 -11.80 13.13 19.36
CA VAL A 443 -12.04 14.58 19.35
C VAL A 443 -13.53 14.86 19.55
N ALA A 444 -13.85 15.72 20.51
CA ALA A 444 -15.24 16.08 20.84
C ALA A 444 -15.63 17.51 20.41
N GLY A 445 -14.66 18.32 19.99
CA GLY A 445 -14.83 19.73 19.65
C GLY A 445 -13.54 20.32 19.08
N ALA A 446 -13.26 21.60 19.36
CA ALA A 446 -12.04 22.25 18.88
C ALA A 446 -10.80 21.66 19.58
N ALA A 447 -9.98 20.94 18.81
CA ALA A 447 -8.80 20.27 19.34
C ALA A 447 -7.54 20.53 18.50
N GLU A 448 -6.40 20.55 19.19
CA GLU A 448 -5.07 20.77 18.63
C GLU A 448 -4.11 19.69 19.15
N LEU A 449 -3.39 19.06 18.22
CA LEU A 449 -2.25 18.20 18.50
C LEU A 449 -0.98 18.83 17.90
N ALA A 450 0.01 19.10 18.76
CA ALA A 450 1.31 19.60 18.36
C ALA A 450 2.40 18.57 18.67
N LEU A 451 3.18 18.20 17.67
CA LEU A 451 4.42 17.42 17.82
C LEU A 451 5.61 18.36 17.82
N GLN A 452 6.45 18.24 18.83
CA GLN A 452 7.66 19.02 19.02
C GLN A 452 8.87 18.10 18.80
N TYR A 453 9.58 18.35 17.70
CA TYR A 453 10.77 17.63 17.29
C TYR A 453 12.01 18.35 17.83
N GLY A 454 12.63 17.78 18.86
CA GLY A 454 13.70 18.44 19.62
C GLY A 454 13.26 19.82 20.14
N ASP A 455 14.19 20.78 20.21
CA ASP A 455 13.90 22.15 20.66
C ASP A 455 13.55 23.11 19.50
N PHE A 456 13.43 22.60 18.27
CA PHE A 456 13.54 23.42 17.06
C PHE A 456 12.22 23.56 16.29
N VAL A 457 11.44 22.49 16.15
CA VAL A 457 10.28 22.49 15.25
C VAL A 457 9.03 21.97 15.95
N THR A 458 7.97 22.76 15.88
CA THR A 458 6.63 22.32 16.22
C THR A 458 5.84 22.10 14.93
N VAL A 459 5.24 20.93 14.79
CA VAL A 459 4.29 20.59 13.73
C VAL A 459 2.92 20.44 14.38
N THR A 460 1.95 21.24 13.95
CA THR A 460 0.60 21.24 14.53
C THR A 460 -0.42 20.68 13.55
N THR A 461 -1.33 19.85 14.06
CA THR A 461 -2.53 19.38 13.39
C THR A 461 -3.72 19.77 14.26
N ALA A 462 -4.76 20.36 13.68
CA ALA A 462 -5.93 20.84 14.39
C ALA A 462 -7.20 20.51 13.60
N THR A 463 -8.32 20.41 14.29
CA THR A 463 -9.66 20.38 13.65
C THR A 463 -9.95 21.71 12.97
N GLU A 464 -10.78 21.68 11.91
CA GLU A 464 -11.18 22.89 11.17
C GLU A 464 -12.05 23.88 11.96
#